data_AF-A0A940B6U1-F1
#
_entry.id   AF-A0A940B6U1-F1
#
_cell.length_a   1.000
_cell.length_b   1.000
_cell.length_c   1.000
_cell.angle_alpha   90.00
_cell.angle_beta   90.00
_cell.angle_gamma   90.00
#
_symmetry.space_group_name_H-M   'P 1'
#
loop_
_entity.id
_entity.type
_entity.pdbx_description
1 polymer ?
#
loop_
_entity_poly.entity_id
_entity_poly.type
_entity_poly.pdbx_seq_one_letter_code
_entity_poly.pdbx_strand_id
1 'polypeptide(L)' 'MANNITVPCHCCGKQIPVNWMWYICDCCGYRVCAACLGKHHGPYNPNGGHKCSQCVSGTLRFQRSAN' A
#
# COMPACT_ATOMS: atom_id res chain seq x y z
N MET A 1 22.35 15.42 3.34
CA MET A 1 22.04 14.24 2.51
C MET A 1 20.54 13.99 2.63
N ALA A 2 19.76 14.26 1.58
CA ALA A 2 18.33 13.95 1.61
C ALA A 2 18.21 12.42 1.61
N ASN A 3 17.84 11.84 2.76
CA ASN A 3 17.56 10.41 2.84
C ASN A 3 16.41 10.15 1.87
N ASN A 4 16.70 9.41 0.79
CA ASN A 4 15.72 9.05 -0.22
C ASN A 4 14.82 7.93 0.36
N ILE A 5 13.96 8.30 1.32
CA ILE A 5 13.11 7.36 2.05
C ILE A 5 12.08 6.81 1.06
N THR A 6 12.19 5.51 0.80
CA THR A 6 11.25 4.77 -0.05
C THR A 6 10.43 3.77 0.76
N VAL A 7 9.25 3.47 0.24
CA VAL A 7 8.31 2.48 0.76
C VAL A 7 8.16 1.37 -0.27
N PRO A 8 8.36 0.09 0.10
CA PRO A 8 8.16 -1.03 -0.82
C PRO A 8 6.68 -1.28 -1.07
N CYS A 9 6.31 -1.48 -2.34
CA CYS A 9 5.03 -2.07 -2.72
C CYS A 9 5.11 -3.59 -2.58
N HIS A 10 4.31 -4.19 -1.70
CA HIS A 10 4.29 -5.64 -1.51
C HIS A 10 3.51 -6.40 -2.60
N CYS A 11 2.85 -5.69 -3.51
CA CYS A 11 2.18 -6.30 -4.66
C CYS A 11 3.12 -6.48 -5.86
N CYS A 12 3.99 -5.50 -6.14
CA CYS A 12 4.87 -5.52 -7.33
C CYS A 12 6.36 -5.33 -7.04
N GLY A 13 6.77 -5.20 -5.78
CA GLY A 13 8.16 -5.04 -5.35
C GLY A 13 8.78 -3.66 -5.59
N LYS A 14 8.08 -2.73 -6.25
CA LYS A 14 8.61 -1.38 -6.55
C LYS A 14 8.85 -0.58 -5.27
N GLN A 15 9.98 0.12 -5.22
CA GLN A 15 10.28 1.14 -4.20
C GLN A 15 9.63 2.46 -4.60
N ILE A 16 8.75 2.99 -3.77
CA ILE A 16 7.98 4.22 -4.01
C ILE A 16 8.54 5.31 -3.10
N PRO A 17 8.82 6.53 -3.57
CA PRO A 17 9.17 7.63 -2.67
C PRO A 17 8.07 7.88 -1.62
N VAL A 18 8.44 8.12 -0.36
CA VAL A 18 7.46 8.30 0.74
C VAL A 18 6.51 9.48 0.53
N ASN A 19 6.95 10.48 -0.23
CA ASN A 19 6.20 11.69 -0.59
C ASN A 19 5.23 11.48 -1.77
N TRP A 20 5.23 10.30 -2.40
CA TRP A 20 4.28 9.94 -3.45
C TRP A 20 3.01 9.32 -2.85
N MET A 21 2.02 9.03 -3.69
CA MET A 21 0.82 8.32 -3.28
C MET A 21 1.08 6.82 -3.12
N TRP A 22 0.85 6.33 -1.92
CA TRP A 22 0.86 4.90 -1.59
C TRP A 22 -0.21 4.62 -0.54
N TYR A 23 -0.44 3.34 -0.24
CA TYR A 23 -1.45 2.91 0.70
C TYR A 23 -0.87 1.93 1.70
N ILE A 24 -1.35 1.98 2.94
CA ILE A 24 -0.95 1.08 4.03
C ILE A 24 -2.17 0.49 4.72
N CYS A 25 -2.12 -0.79 5.04
CA CYS A 25 -3.15 -1.44 5.83
C CYS A 25 -3.05 -0.96 7.29
N ASP A 26 -4.15 -0.46 7.83
CA ASP A 26 -4.27 -0.03 9.23
C ASP A 26 -4.18 -1.19 10.24
N CYS A 27 -4.27 -2.44 9.78
CA CYS A 27 -4.20 -3.63 10.63
C CYS A 27 -2.82 -4.31 10.60
N CYS A 28 -2.27 -4.62 9.42
CA CYS A 28 -1.02 -5.40 9.30
C CYS A 28 0.16 -4.62 8.71
N GLY A 29 -0.04 -3.37 8.30
CA GLY A 29 1.00 -2.57 7.67
C GLY A 29 1.34 -2.96 6.23
N TYR A 30 0.57 -3.83 5.57
CA TYR A 30 0.73 -4.18 4.15
C TYR A 30 0.66 -2.92 3.28
N ARG A 31 1.64 -2.74 2.39
CA ARG A 31 1.84 -1.51 1.61
C ARG A 31 1.69 -1.75 0.13
N VAL A 32 0.97 -0.88 -0.57
CA VAL A 32 0.82 -0.94 -2.03
C VAL A 32 0.99 0.43 -2.67
N CYS A 33 1.54 0.47 -3.89
CA CYS A 33 1.51 1.67 -4.72
C CYS A 33 0.11 1.94 -5.25
N ALA A 34 -0.15 3.19 -5.64
CA ALA A 34 -1.39 3.59 -6.31
C ALA A 34 -1.78 2.67 -7.49
N ALA A 35 -0.80 2.31 -8.34
CA ALA A 35 -1.03 1.47 -9.51
C ALA A 35 -1.44 0.02 -9.16
N CYS A 36 -1.15 -0.44 -7.94
CA CYS A 36 -1.50 -1.77 -7.45
C CYS A 36 -2.79 -1.78 -6.63
N LEU A 37 -3.39 -0.63 -6.33
CA LEU A 37 -4.60 -0.58 -5.51
C LEU A 37 -5.76 -1.38 -6.13
N GLY A 38 -5.99 -1.29 -7.43
CA GLY A 38 -7.02 -2.10 -8.09
C GLY A 38 -6.63 -3.56 -8.38
N LYS A 39 -5.35 -3.92 -8.22
CA LYS A 39 -4.80 -5.20 -8.72
C LYS A 39 -4.40 -6.16 -7.61
N HIS A 40 -4.05 -5.67 -6.44
CA HIS A 40 -3.77 -6.55 -5.32
C HIS A 40 -5.06 -7.28 -4.95
N HIS A 41 -4.97 -8.59 -4.81
CA HIS A 41 -6.08 -9.40 -4.38
C HIS A 41 -5.59 -10.45 -3.38
N GLY A 42 -6.54 -11.10 -2.72
CA GLY A 42 -6.25 -12.21 -1.83
C GLY A 42 -7.53 -12.75 -1.21
N PRO A 43 -7.41 -13.73 -0.29
CA PRO A 43 -8.56 -14.41 0.31
C PRO A 43 -9.59 -13.46 0.94
N TYR A 44 -9.12 -12.34 1.47
CA TYR A 44 -9.99 -11.33 2.10
C TYR A 44 -10.33 -10.16 1.19
N ASN A 45 -9.68 -10.03 0.03
CA ASN A 45 -10.01 -9.01 -0.96
C ASN A 45 -9.93 -9.60 -2.38
N PRO A 46 -10.98 -10.27 -2.88
CA PRO A 46 -10.93 -10.89 -4.20
C PRO A 46 -10.91 -9.88 -5.36
N ASN A 47 -11.36 -8.64 -5.14
CA ASN A 47 -11.62 -7.66 -6.21
C ASN A 47 -10.66 -6.46 -6.22
N GLY A 48 -9.70 -6.38 -5.30
CA GLY A 48 -8.86 -5.19 -5.15
C GLY A 48 -9.57 -4.00 -4.49
N GLY A 49 -8.96 -2.82 -4.54
CA GLY A 49 -9.47 -1.60 -3.92
C GLY A 49 -9.01 -1.39 -2.48
N HIS A 50 -9.81 -0.77 -1.62
CA HIS A 50 -9.33 -0.34 -0.30
C HIS A 50 -9.33 -1.43 0.77
N LYS A 51 -9.83 -2.65 0.50
CA LYS A 51 -9.77 -3.74 1.48
C LYS A 51 -8.39 -4.40 1.45
N CYS A 52 -7.80 -4.71 2.61
CA CYS A 52 -6.54 -5.44 2.63
C CYS A 52 -6.73 -6.88 2.13
N SER A 53 -5.85 -7.35 1.25
CA SER A 53 -5.87 -8.74 0.77
C SER A 53 -5.46 -9.78 1.81
N GLN A 54 -4.79 -9.36 2.90
CA GLN A 54 -4.26 -10.22 3.94
C GLN A 54 -5.05 -10.20 5.26
N CYS A 55 -6.01 -9.28 5.42
CA CYS A 55 -6.73 -9.12 6.68
C CYS A 55 -8.24 -9.23 6.47
N VAL A 56 -8.92 -9.93 7.38
CA VAL A 56 -10.39 -10.02 7.39
C VAL A 56 -11.04 -8.64 7.53
N SER A 57 -10.48 -7.76 8.38
CA SER A 57 -11.04 -6.43 8.69
C SER A 57 -10.16 -5.24 8.31
N GLY A 58 -8.94 -5.48 7.81
CA GLY A 58 -7.98 -4.40 7.51
C GLY A 58 -8.34 -3.59 6.26
N THR A 59 -8.08 -2.28 6.32
CA THR A 59 -8.34 -1.32 5.23
C THR A 59 -7.05 -0.58 4.85
N LEU A 60 -6.83 -0.45 3.55
CA LEU A 60 -5.75 0.33 2.95
C LEU A 60 -6.05 1.83 3.01
N ARG A 61 -5.32 2.54 3.87
CA ARG A 61 -5.37 3.99 4.04
C ARG A 61 -4.40 4.67 3.09
N PHE A 62 -4.89 5.71 2.43
CA PHE A 62 -4.05 6.59 1.61
C PHE A 62 -2.98 7.25 2.49
N GLN A 63 -1.75 7.27 1.99
CA GLN A 63 -0.62 7.95 2.58
C GLN A 63 0.02 8.84 1.52
N ARG A 64 0.25 10.08 1.91
CA ARG A 64 1.08 11.05 1.20
C ARG A 64 1.66 11.96 2.26
N SER A 65 2.88 11.68 2.69
CA SER A 65 3.55 12.62 3.58
C SER A 65 4.00 13.81 2.74
N ALA A 66 3.38 14.98 2.97
CA ALA A 66 4.14 16.21 2.82
C ALA A 66 5.23 16.15 3.90
N ASN A 67 6.45 16.50 3.52
CA ASN A 67 7.62 16.53 4.41
C ASN A 67 7.32 17.35 5.67
#